data_AF-K5XSS1-F1
#
_entry.id   AF-K5XSS1-F1
#
_cell.length_a   1.000
_cell.length_b   1.000
_cell.length_c   1.000
_cell.angle_alpha   90.00
_cell.angle_beta   90.00
_cell.angle_gamma   90.00
#
_symmetry.space_group_name_H-M   'P 1'
#
loop_
_entity.id
_entity.type
_entity.pdbx_description
1 polymer ?
#
loop_
_entity_poly.entity_id
_entity_poly.type
_entity_poly.pdbx_seq_one_letter_code
_entity_poly.pdbx_strand_id
1 'polypeptide(L)'
;MLFPSFIFSAFSIVTFGAIFAQAQTLAAGRYRIFNGEQSARSYPPARQGTRTYITMSNQFASIWERWDVSSDGNGGYLIHSTGTDAIAYADPTLNAEVQAALDGQTTWFIENKGNNGQDDLYAIKVPFQDLLWTNTPRNIGDNYITLKGSDGSAEQRFVFQSV
;
A
#
# COMPACT_ATOMS: atom_id res chain seq x y z
N MET A 1 -8.73 14.31 -76.15
CA MET A 1 -8.76 13.12 -75.26
C MET A 1 -8.17 13.54 -73.92
N LEU A 2 -8.99 13.53 -72.87
CA LEU A 2 -8.62 13.90 -71.49
C LEU A 2 -8.39 12.60 -70.71
N PHE A 3 -7.22 12.43 -70.10
CA PHE A 3 -6.97 11.37 -69.11
C PHE A 3 -6.86 12.01 -67.72
N PRO A 4 -7.53 11.47 -66.68
CA PRO A 4 -7.46 12.00 -65.33
C PRO A 4 -6.21 11.46 -64.61
N SER A 5 -5.50 12.35 -63.94
CA SER A 5 -4.42 12.03 -63.00
C SER A 5 -5.01 11.56 -61.67
N PHE A 6 -4.67 10.35 -61.22
CA PHE A 6 -5.01 9.87 -59.87
C PHE A 6 -3.91 10.30 -58.89
N ILE A 7 -4.30 11.04 -57.85
CA ILE A 7 -3.46 11.36 -56.69
C ILE A 7 -3.62 10.20 -55.70
N PHE A 8 -2.55 9.44 -55.45
CA PHE A 8 -2.49 8.50 -54.33
C PHE A 8 -2.10 9.27 -53.07
N SER A 9 -3.05 9.44 -52.14
CA SER A 9 -2.79 9.95 -50.80
C SER A 9 -2.31 8.80 -49.91
N ALA A 10 -1.07 8.88 -49.43
CA ALA A 10 -0.52 7.92 -48.49
C ALA A 10 -1.06 8.23 -47.09
N PHE A 11 -1.92 7.36 -46.55
CA PHE A 11 -2.30 7.38 -45.15
C PHE A 11 -1.13 6.87 -44.30
N SER A 12 -0.43 7.78 -43.62
CA SER A 12 0.48 7.41 -42.54
C SER A 12 -0.33 6.91 -41.35
N ILE A 13 -0.30 5.60 -41.13
CA ILE A 13 -0.81 4.99 -39.90
C ILE A 13 0.16 5.37 -38.78
N VAL A 14 -0.25 6.28 -37.90
CA VAL A 14 0.44 6.52 -36.63
C VAL A 14 0.00 5.45 -35.66
N THR A 15 0.82 4.41 -35.49
CA THR A 15 0.66 3.45 -34.40
C THR A 15 0.99 4.14 -33.08
N PHE A 16 -0.04 4.53 -32.32
CA PHE A 16 0.11 4.81 -30.91
C PHE A 16 0.42 3.49 -30.20
N GLY A 17 1.69 3.27 -29.89
CA GLY A 17 2.09 2.23 -28.95
C GLY A 17 1.50 2.57 -27.59
N ALA A 18 0.41 1.89 -27.21
CA ALA A 18 -0.05 1.90 -25.83
C ALA A 18 1.05 1.25 -24.98
N ILE A 19 1.86 2.08 -24.31
CA ILE A 19 2.71 1.62 -23.21
C ILE A 19 1.74 1.31 -22.08
N PHE A 20 1.28 0.06 -22.02
CA PHE A 20 0.69 -0.47 -20.81
C PHE A 20 1.84 -0.59 -19.80
N ALA A 21 2.03 0.44 -18.99
CA ALA A 21 2.85 0.34 -17.80
C ALA A 21 2.21 -0.75 -16.92
N GLN A 22 2.81 -1.95 -16.91
CA GLN A 22 2.47 -2.94 -15.89
C GLN A 22 2.81 -2.30 -14.55
N ALA A 23 1.80 -2.05 -13.72
CA ALA A 23 2.03 -1.70 -12.34
C ALA A 23 2.87 -2.82 -11.71
N GLN A 24 4.08 -2.49 -11.26
CA GLN A 24 4.97 -3.45 -10.64
C GLN A 24 4.29 -3.96 -9.36
N THR A 25 3.88 -5.22 -9.37
CA THR A 25 3.21 -5.86 -8.23
C THR A 25 4.23 -6.17 -7.15
N LEU A 26 3.93 -5.81 -5.90
CA LEU A 26 4.72 -6.23 -4.75
C LEU A 26 4.69 -7.76 -4.67
N ALA A 27 5.85 -8.40 -4.50
CA ALA A 27 5.89 -9.84 -4.30
C ALA A 27 5.19 -10.21 -2.98
N ALA A 28 4.51 -11.36 -2.93
CA ALA A 28 4.05 -11.88 -1.66
C ALA A 28 5.26 -12.33 -0.81
N GLY A 29 5.19 -12.12 0.49
CA GLY A 29 6.32 -12.41 1.37
C GLY A 29 6.17 -11.80 2.76
N ARG A 30 7.22 -11.95 3.55
CA ARG A 30 7.30 -11.38 4.90
C ARG A 30 8.10 -10.09 4.87
N TYR A 31 7.54 -9.05 5.45
CA TYR A 31 8.10 -7.71 5.38
C TYR A 31 8.11 -7.01 6.74
N ARG A 32 9.04 -6.07 6.87
CA ARG A 32 8.86 -4.88 7.70
C ARG A 32 8.39 -3.74 6.79
N ILE A 33 7.41 -2.97 7.27
CA ILE A 33 6.80 -1.89 6.51
C ILE A 33 7.25 -0.57 7.14
N PHE A 34 8.08 0.19 6.43
CA PHE A 34 8.69 1.41 6.94
C PHE A 34 8.06 2.68 6.38
N ASN A 35 8.07 3.75 7.17
CA ASN A 35 7.90 5.13 6.72
C ASN A 35 8.99 5.97 7.38
N GLY A 36 9.97 6.43 6.59
CA GLY A 36 11.21 6.98 7.15
C GLY A 36 11.94 5.95 8.00
N GLU A 37 12.34 6.33 9.22
CA GLU A 37 13.04 5.45 10.16
C GLU A 37 12.10 4.59 11.03
N GLN A 38 10.78 4.76 10.89
CA GLN A 38 9.80 4.06 11.72
C GLN A 38 9.23 2.85 10.98
N SER A 39 9.03 1.75 11.70
CA SER A 39 8.37 0.54 11.19
C SER A 39 6.97 0.37 11.77
N ALA A 40 6.07 -0.18 10.96
CA ALA A 40 4.71 -0.51 11.36
C ALA A 40 4.70 -1.68 12.34
N ARG A 41 4.00 -1.53 13.45
CA ARG A 41 3.94 -2.49 14.55
C ARG A 41 2.51 -2.71 15.02
N SER A 42 2.14 -3.98 15.21
CA SER A 42 0.92 -4.39 15.92
C SER A 42 1.29 -4.82 17.34
N TYR A 43 1.08 -3.94 18.33
CA TYR A 43 1.30 -4.26 19.74
C TYR A 43 0.42 -3.36 20.63
N PRO A 44 -0.15 -3.86 21.74
CA PRO A 44 -0.07 -5.23 22.27
C PRO A 44 -0.72 -6.29 21.37
N PRO A 45 -0.52 -7.59 21.62
CA PRO A 45 -1.16 -8.63 20.83
C PRO A 45 -2.68 -8.50 20.87
N ALA A 46 -3.31 -8.59 19.69
CA ALA A 46 -4.76 -8.61 19.59
C ALA A 46 -5.30 -9.84 20.33
N ARG A 47 -6.36 -9.63 21.11
CA ARG A 47 -7.16 -10.69 21.74
C ARG A 47 -8.48 -10.82 21.01
N GLN A 48 -9.13 -11.96 21.16
CA GLN A 48 -10.46 -12.17 20.61
C GLN A 48 -11.43 -11.07 21.06
N GLY A 49 -12.12 -10.43 20.11
CA GLY A 49 -13.03 -9.32 20.37
C GLY A 49 -12.37 -7.98 20.71
N THR A 50 -11.04 -7.87 20.58
CA THR A 50 -10.30 -6.62 20.79
C THR A 50 -9.59 -6.19 19.52
N ARG A 51 -9.41 -4.88 19.40
CA ARG A 51 -8.73 -4.23 18.28
C ARG A 51 -7.46 -3.58 18.79
N THR A 52 -6.39 -3.66 18.02
CA THR A 52 -5.11 -3.03 18.37
C THR A 52 -4.74 -2.02 17.29
N TYR A 53 -4.26 -0.86 17.70
CA TYR A 53 -3.71 0.13 16.78
C TYR A 53 -2.46 -0.38 16.08
N ILE A 54 -2.32 -0.03 14.79
CA ILE A 54 -1.04 -0.13 14.11
C ILE A 54 -0.25 1.15 14.39
N THR A 55 0.88 0.98 15.06
CA THR A 55 1.79 2.08 15.44
C THR A 55 3.00 2.13 14.52
N MET A 56 3.56 3.33 14.31
CA MET A 56 4.86 3.49 13.66
C MET A 56 5.90 3.84 14.70
N SER A 57 6.91 2.99 14.87
CA SER A 57 7.94 3.14 15.90
C SER A 57 9.33 2.84 15.34
N ASN A 58 10.33 3.54 15.85
CA ASN A 58 11.75 3.23 15.63
C ASN A 58 12.36 2.44 16.80
N GLN A 59 11.54 2.05 17.78
CA GLN A 59 12.01 1.37 18.98
C GLN A 59 12.01 -0.15 18.78
N PHE A 60 13.22 -0.72 18.80
CA PHE A 60 13.55 -2.16 18.85
C PHE A 60 12.95 -3.04 17.76
N ALA A 61 13.83 -3.70 17.02
CA ALA A 61 13.45 -4.79 16.12
C ALA A 61 12.76 -5.94 16.89
N SER A 62 11.51 -6.26 16.55
CA SER A 62 10.70 -7.27 17.24
C SER A 62 9.80 -8.09 16.29
N ILE A 63 9.19 -9.16 16.80
CA ILE A 63 8.22 -9.95 16.02
C ILE A 63 6.95 -9.14 15.68
N TRP A 64 6.66 -8.10 16.44
CA TRP A 64 5.45 -7.27 16.31
C TRP A 64 5.48 -6.34 15.09
N GLU A 65 6.65 -6.18 14.46
CA GLU A 65 6.87 -5.33 13.28
C GLU A 65 6.90 -6.12 11.96
N ARG A 66 6.72 -7.44 12.05
CA ARG A 66 6.80 -8.36 10.91
C ARG A 66 5.41 -8.70 10.39
N TRP A 67 5.22 -8.51 9.10
CA TRP A 67 3.95 -8.65 8.41
C TRP A 67 4.07 -9.62 7.25
N ASP A 68 3.22 -10.65 7.23
CA ASP A 68 3.01 -11.49 6.06
C ASP A 68 2.06 -10.77 5.11
N VAL A 69 2.54 -10.50 3.89
CA VAL A 69 1.80 -9.84 2.83
C VAL A 69 1.52 -10.89 1.75
N SER A 70 0.25 -11.22 1.56
CA SER A 70 -0.20 -12.25 0.61
C SER A 70 -1.21 -11.68 -0.37
N SER A 71 -1.19 -12.13 -1.63
CA SER A 71 -2.24 -11.77 -2.58
C SER A 71 -3.59 -12.36 -2.15
N ASP A 72 -4.67 -11.62 -2.38
CA ASP A 72 -6.04 -12.09 -2.17
C ASP A 72 -6.63 -12.82 -3.40
N GLY A 73 -5.85 -12.98 -4.47
CA GLY A 73 -6.27 -13.62 -5.72
C GLY A 73 -7.08 -12.73 -6.66
N ASN A 74 -7.48 -11.52 -6.24
CA ASN A 74 -8.29 -10.57 -7.01
C ASN A 74 -7.54 -9.26 -7.31
N GLY A 75 -6.20 -9.29 -7.26
CA GLY A 75 -5.35 -8.12 -7.52
C GLY A 75 -5.12 -7.23 -6.29
N GLY A 76 -5.56 -7.64 -5.10
CA GLY A 76 -5.25 -7.00 -3.84
C GLY A 76 -4.38 -7.86 -2.93
N TYR A 77 -4.16 -7.35 -1.72
CA TYR A 77 -3.28 -7.95 -0.71
C TYR A 77 -3.96 -8.00 0.66
N LEU A 78 -3.64 -9.03 1.42
CA LEU A 78 -3.88 -9.10 2.86
C LEU A 78 -2.57 -8.85 3.58
N ILE A 79 -2.62 -8.11 4.69
CA ILE A 79 -1.46 -7.75 5.51
C ILE A 79 -1.70 -8.30 6.92
N HIS A 80 -0.93 -9.31 7.29
CA HIS A 80 -1.12 -10.11 8.50
C HIS A 80 0.08 -9.96 9.44
N SER A 81 -0.16 -9.61 10.71
CA SER A 81 0.89 -9.49 11.69
C SER A 81 1.32 -10.87 12.18
N THR A 82 2.59 -11.20 11.99
CA THR A 82 3.14 -12.51 12.37
C THR A 82 3.34 -12.67 13.88
N GLY A 83 3.45 -11.57 14.60
CA GLY A 83 3.58 -11.60 16.06
C GLY A 83 2.25 -11.86 16.74
N THR A 84 1.16 -11.27 16.23
CA THR A 84 -0.14 -11.22 16.92
C THR A 84 -1.22 -12.09 16.26
N ASP A 85 -0.93 -12.66 15.09
CA ASP A 85 -1.89 -13.28 14.18
C ASP A 85 -3.06 -12.37 13.75
N ALA A 86 -2.94 -11.06 13.96
CA ALA A 86 -3.98 -10.09 13.62
C ALA A 86 -3.84 -9.58 12.19
N ILE A 87 -4.97 -9.34 11.52
CA ILE A 87 -5.03 -8.80 10.16
C ILE A 87 -5.21 -7.28 10.22
N ALA A 88 -4.42 -6.54 9.45
CA ALA A 88 -4.59 -5.11 9.28
C ALA A 88 -5.88 -4.82 8.50
N TYR A 89 -6.77 -4.02 9.06
CA TYR A 89 -8.05 -3.70 8.46
C TYR A 89 -8.42 -2.22 8.66
N ALA A 90 -9.17 -1.68 7.70
CA ALA A 90 -9.78 -0.36 7.77
C ALA A 90 -11.03 -0.43 8.63
N ASP A 91 -11.07 0.28 9.75
CA ASP A 91 -12.26 0.29 10.59
C ASP A 91 -13.27 1.33 10.07
N PRO A 92 -14.46 0.91 9.58
CA PRO A 92 -15.44 1.85 9.04
C PRO A 92 -16.13 2.67 10.14
N THR A 93 -16.01 2.28 11.41
CA THR A 93 -16.66 2.95 12.55
C THR A 93 -15.77 3.98 13.23
N LEU A 94 -14.46 3.87 13.07
CA LEU A 94 -13.48 4.79 13.62
C LEU A 94 -12.96 5.66 12.49
N ASN A 95 -13.27 6.97 12.57
CA ASN A 95 -12.94 8.01 11.60
C ASN A 95 -11.49 7.92 11.08
N ALA A 96 -11.28 7.07 10.08
CA ALA A 96 -10.05 6.93 9.35
C ALA A 96 -8.86 6.34 10.15
N GLU A 97 -9.05 5.36 11.02
CA GLU A 97 -7.93 4.63 11.65
C GLU A 97 -7.72 3.24 11.04
N VAL A 98 -6.48 2.76 10.99
CA VAL A 98 -6.15 1.38 10.62
C VAL A 98 -5.80 0.59 11.88
N GLN A 99 -6.42 -0.56 12.03
CA GLN A 99 -6.26 -1.42 13.19
C GLN A 99 -5.88 -2.83 12.78
N ALA A 100 -5.43 -3.61 13.75
CA ALA A 100 -5.18 -5.03 13.62
C ALA A 100 -6.14 -5.80 14.55
N ALA A 101 -6.87 -6.76 14.00
CA ALA A 101 -7.78 -7.63 14.74
C ALA A 101 -7.75 -9.07 14.17
N LEU A 102 -8.18 -10.05 14.98
CA LEU A 102 -8.22 -11.45 14.56
C LEU A 102 -9.37 -11.76 13.59
N ASP A 103 -10.42 -10.95 13.62
CA ASP A 103 -11.65 -11.07 12.82
C ASP A 103 -11.83 -9.94 11.81
N GLY A 104 -10.92 -8.97 11.79
CA GLY A 104 -10.91 -7.87 10.82
C GLY A 104 -10.43 -8.35 9.45
N GLN A 105 -10.99 -7.78 8.38
CA GLN A 105 -10.51 -8.05 7.03
C GLN A 105 -10.63 -6.81 6.15
N THR A 106 -9.55 -6.47 5.46
CA THR A 106 -9.55 -5.48 4.39
C THR A 106 -8.58 -5.96 3.34
N THR A 107 -9.06 -6.09 2.10
CA THR A 107 -8.18 -6.18 0.94
C THR A 107 -7.54 -4.81 0.74
N TRP A 108 -6.22 -4.76 0.60
CA TRP A 108 -5.46 -3.55 0.33
C TRP A 108 -4.94 -3.54 -1.11
N PHE A 109 -4.95 -2.38 -1.75
CA PHE A 109 -4.21 -2.16 -2.99
C PHE A 109 -2.85 -1.56 -2.68
N ILE A 110 -1.78 -2.26 -3.06
CA ILE A 110 -0.40 -1.82 -2.86
C ILE A 110 0.15 -1.37 -4.21
N GLU A 111 0.40 -0.07 -4.34
CA GLU A 111 0.78 0.57 -5.60
C GLU A 111 2.21 1.10 -5.51
N ASN A 112 3.07 0.72 -6.45
CA ASN A 112 4.43 1.26 -6.56
C ASN A 112 4.36 2.75 -6.99
N LYS A 113 5.05 3.61 -6.24
CA LYS A 113 5.13 5.07 -6.42
C LYS A 113 6.50 5.55 -6.90
N GLY A 114 7.30 4.65 -7.45
CA GLY A 114 8.69 4.85 -7.85
C GLY A 114 9.66 4.40 -6.77
N ASN A 115 10.88 4.95 -6.79
CA ASN A 115 11.92 4.67 -5.81
C ASN A 115 12.53 5.97 -5.28
N ASN A 116 13.22 5.89 -4.13
CA ASN A 116 14.01 6.97 -3.57
C ASN A 116 15.52 6.84 -3.91
N GLY A 117 15.86 6.08 -4.95
CA GLY A 117 17.23 5.75 -5.36
C GLY A 117 17.81 4.49 -4.73
N GLN A 118 17.28 3.99 -3.61
CA GLN A 118 17.71 2.74 -2.99
C GLN A 118 16.57 1.75 -2.80
N ASP A 119 15.39 2.24 -2.42
CA ASP A 119 14.22 1.43 -2.11
C ASP A 119 13.02 1.84 -2.98
N ASP A 120 12.23 0.83 -3.37
CA ASP A 120 10.91 1.04 -3.96
C ASP A 120 9.95 1.59 -2.89
N LEU A 121 9.20 2.64 -3.27
CA LEU A 121 8.20 3.29 -2.44
C LEU A 121 6.81 2.83 -2.85
N TYR A 122 5.96 2.56 -1.88
CA TYR A 122 4.61 2.04 -2.11
C TYR A 122 3.56 2.85 -1.36
N ALA A 123 2.37 2.97 -1.96
CA ALA A 123 1.16 3.42 -1.29
C ALA A 123 0.28 2.21 -0.95
N ILE A 124 -0.33 2.20 0.23
CA ILE A 124 -1.27 1.16 0.67
C ILE A 124 -2.67 1.79 0.72
N LYS A 125 -3.56 1.37 -0.18
CA LYS A 125 -4.87 2.00 -0.42
C LYS A 125 -6.03 1.09 -0.07
N VAL A 126 -7.13 1.68 0.40
CA VAL A 126 -8.44 1.01 0.43
C VAL A 126 -8.98 0.90 -1.01
N PRO A 127 -9.44 -0.28 -1.47
CA PRO A 127 -9.98 -0.45 -2.81
C PRO A 127 -11.16 0.48 -3.08
N PHE A 128 -11.21 1.04 -4.29
CA PHE A 128 -12.28 1.93 -4.78
C PHE A 128 -12.52 3.21 -3.95
N GLN A 129 -11.61 3.52 -3.03
CA GLN A 129 -11.61 4.74 -2.25
C GLN A 129 -10.26 5.43 -2.41
N ASP A 130 -10.23 6.75 -2.36
CA ASP A 130 -8.95 7.47 -2.35
C ASP A 130 -8.41 7.61 -0.93
N LEU A 131 -8.46 6.53 -0.15
CA LEU A 131 -7.97 6.51 1.23
C LEU A 131 -6.71 5.66 1.33
N LEU A 132 -5.64 6.26 1.83
CA LEU A 132 -4.31 5.68 1.94
C LEU A 132 -3.87 5.59 3.39
N TRP A 133 -3.12 4.53 3.72
CA TRP A 133 -2.34 4.51 4.95
C TRP A 133 -1.48 5.78 5.02
N THR A 134 -1.56 6.47 6.14
CA THR A 134 -0.83 7.70 6.40
C THR A 134 -0.21 7.65 7.79
N ASN A 135 1.11 7.75 7.87
CA ASN A 135 1.83 7.88 9.14
C ASN A 135 1.45 9.21 9.80
N THR A 136 0.67 9.15 10.87
CA THR A 136 0.10 10.34 11.52
C THR A 136 0.73 10.56 12.89
N PRO A 137 1.40 11.70 13.12
CA PRO A 137 1.98 12.04 14.40
C PRO A 137 0.96 12.05 15.53
N ARG A 138 1.40 11.61 16.71
CA ARG A 138 0.68 11.84 17.97
C ARG A 138 1.34 12.93 18.78
N ASN A 139 0.54 13.57 19.63
CA ASN A 139 1.04 14.54 20.61
C ASN A 139 2.02 13.89 21.60
N ILE A 140 1.83 12.60 21.91
CA ILE A 140 2.70 11.82 22.81
C ILE A 140 2.72 10.36 22.32
N GLY A 141 3.91 9.76 22.23
CA GLY A 141 4.13 8.35 21.89
C GLY A 141 4.35 8.07 20.40
N ASP A 142 4.33 6.79 20.04
CA ASP A 142 4.50 6.33 18.65
C ASP A 142 3.42 6.89 17.72
N ASN A 143 3.72 7.11 16.45
CA ASN A 143 2.69 7.54 15.50
C ASN A 143 1.67 6.42 15.25
N TYR A 144 0.52 6.76 14.66
CA TYR A 144 -0.46 5.79 14.22
C TYR A 144 -0.59 5.77 12.70
N ILE A 145 -1.01 4.63 12.17
CA ILE A 145 -1.50 4.56 10.80
C ILE A 145 -2.98 4.97 10.77
N THR A 146 -3.25 6.05 10.04
CA THR A 146 -4.61 6.50 9.72
C THR A 146 -4.87 6.36 8.22
N LEU A 147 -6.10 6.61 7.80
CA LEU A 147 -6.54 6.66 6.41
C LEU A 147 -6.79 8.12 6.03
N LYS A 148 -6.11 8.61 4.99
CA LYS A 148 -6.35 9.97 4.47
C LYS A 148 -6.43 9.97 2.96
N GLY A 149 -7.05 11.03 2.42
CA GLY A 149 -7.02 11.36 1.00
C GLY A 149 -5.60 11.35 0.45
N SER A 150 -5.42 10.96 -0.81
CA SER A 150 -4.09 11.05 -1.45
C SER A 150 -3.63 12.50 -1.51
N ASP A 151 -2.53 12.84 -0.84
CA ASP A 151 -1.94 14.18 -0.86
C ASP A 151 -0.51 14.21 -1.42
N GLY A 152 0.04 13.02 -1.73
CA GLY A 152 1.38 12.86 -2.29
C GLY A 152 2.50 13.07 -1.27
N SER A 153 2.16 13.23 0.01
CA SER A 153 3.11 13.43 1.10
C SER A 153 4.05 12.23 1.31
N ALA A 154 5.13 12.43 2.06
CA ALA A 154 6.08 11.35 2.37
C ALA A 154 5.47 10.37 3.39
N GLU A 155 4.54 10.83 4.20
CA GLU A 155 3.79 10.10 5.22
C GLU A 155 2.89 9.00 4.63
N GLN A 156 2.65 9.04 3.31
CA GLN A 156 1.86 8.05 2.55
C GLN A 156 2.73 7.08 1.72
N ARG A 157 4.06 7.16 1.87
CA ARG A 157 5.01 6.36 1.09
C ARG A 157 5.75 5.39 1.99
N PHE A 158 5.61 4.10 1.72
CA PHE A 158 6.12 3.03 2.56
C PHE A 158 7.14 2.18 1.81
N VAL A 159 8.16 1.71 2.54
CA VAL A 159 9.14 0.74 2.03
C VAL A 159 8.82 -0.63 2.60
N PHE A 160 8.77 -1.64 1.75
CA PHE A 160 8.60 -3.05 2.13
C PHE A 160 9.95 -3.75 2.14
N GLN A 161 10.58 -3.82 3.32
CA GLN A 161 11.86 -4.50 3.49
C GLN A 161 11.61 -5.98 3.80
N SER A 162 12.12 -6.88 2.96
CA SER A 162 11.97 -8.33 3.18
C SER A 162 12.69 -8.80 4.45
N VAL A 163 12.12 -9.80 5.14
CA VAL A 163 12.65 -10.38 6.40
C VAL A 163 13.03 -11.84 6.23
#